data_AF-A0A7J9XIE2-F1
#
_entry.id   AF-A0A7J9XIE2-F1
#
_cell.length_a   1.000
_cell.length_b   1.000
_cell.length_c   1.000
_cell.angle_alpha   90.00
_cell.angle_beta   90.00
_cell.angle_gamma   90.00
#
_symmetry.space_group_name_H-M   'P 1'
#
loop_
_entity.id
_entity.type
_entity.pdbx_description
1 polymer ?
#
loop_
_entity_poly.entity_id
_entity_poly.type
_entity_poly.pdbx_seq_one_letter_code
_entity_poly.pdbx_strand_id
1 'polypeptide(L)'
;MLAHARLLHDEIGIRRPILVDDLSGTAHRRYGEMPNMTWIVDRGGRVVYKANWTSAANVEGFLGRFLTSRGHREPGTPQAMYGTEQIEFRDTDRKRFYGHLRRNGSRAVEEFDNAVKLWRRPR
;
A
#
# COMPACT_ATOMS: atom_id res chain seq x y z
N MET A 1 -7.02 6.09 -18.29
CA MET A 1 -6.37 5.26 -17.25
C MET A 1 -4.89 5.00 -17.57
N LEU A 2 -4.55 4.40 -18.72
CA LEU A 2 -3.15 4.07 -19.08
C LEU A 2 -2.21 5.28 -19.16
N ALA A 3 -2.67 6.42 -19.69
CA ALA A 3 -1.86 7.64 -19.76
C ALA A 3 -1.41 8.14 -18.37
N HIS A 4 -2.30 8.04 -17.37
CA HIS A 4 -2.00 8.45 -15.99
C HIS A 4 -1.03 7.47 -15.32
N ALA A 5 -1.15 6.16 -15.60
CA ALA A 5 -0.22 5.16 -15.10
C ALA A 5 1.21 5.37 -15.65
N ARG A 6 1.32 5.74 -16.94
CA ARG A 6 2.61 6.10 -17.57
C ARG A 6 3.18 7.39 -16.99
N LEU A 7 2.36 8.43 -16.86
CA LEU A 7 2.78 9.69 -16.23
C LEU A 7 3.33 9.44 -14.82
N LEU A 8 2.64 8.64 -13.99
CA LEU A 8 3.10 8.28 -12.65
C LEU A 8 4.45 7.54 -12.68
N HIS A 9 4.60 6.58 -13.59
CA HIS A 9 5.83 5.83 -13.78
C HIS A 9 7.01 6.78 -14.07
N ASP A 10 6.82 7.69 -15.01
CA ASP A 10 7.86 8.59 -15.50
C ASP A 10 8.20 9.68 -14.47
N GLU A 11 7.18 10.31 -13.84
CA GLU A 11 7.39 11.39 -12.88
C GLU A 11 8.06 10.95 -11.57
N ILE A 12 7.78 9.72 -11.12
CA ILE A 12 8.33 9.18 -9.86
C ILE A 12 9.57 8.30 -10.13
N GLY A 13 9.88 7.98 -11.39
CA GLY A 13 10.99 7.10 -11.74
C GLY A 13 10.79 5.67 -11.25
N ILE A 14 9.55 5.18 -11.34
CA ILE A 14 9.20 3.82 -10.89
C ILE A 14 9.88 2.81 -11.83
N ARG A 15 10.84 2.04 -11.31
CA ARG A 15 11.54 1.02 -12.12
C ARG A 15 10.87 -0.35 -12.16
N ARG A 16 9.85 -0.56 -11.33
CA ARG A 16 9.11 -1.83 -11.25
C ARG A 16 7.93 -1.82 -12.25
N PRO A 17 7.51 -2.99 -12.77
CA PRO A 17 6.31 -3.07 -13.60
C PRO A 17 5.09 -2.47 -12.90
N ILE A 18 4.31 -1.68 -13.64
CA ILE A 18 2.99 -1.20 -13.23
C ILE A 18 1.95 -1.97 -14.04
N LEU A 19 1.07 -2.66 -13.34
CA LEU A 19 -0.07 -3.35 -13.92
C LEU A 19 -1.32 -2.51 -13.70
N VAL A 20 -2.23 -2.51 -14.67
CA VAL A 20 -3.50 -1.81 -14.61
C VAL A 20 -4.61 -2.86 -14.65
N ASP A 21 -5.54 -2.79 -13.69
CA ASP A 21 -6.67 -3.71 -13.58
C ASP A 21 -7.66 -3.50 -14.74
N ASP A 22 -8.52 -4.49 -14.97
CA ASP A 22 -9.62 -4.36 -15.93
C ASP A 22 -10.68 -3.36 -15.43
N LEU A 23 -11.56 -2.92 -16.34
CA LEU A 23 -12.65 -1.99 -16.00
C LEU A 23 -13.66 -2.60 -15.05
N SER A 24 -13.72 -3.92 -14.98
CA SER A 24 -14.53 -4.61 -14.00
C SER A 24 -13.87 -4.60 -12.62
N GLY A 25 -12.60 -4.25 -12.45
CA GLY A 25 -11.90 -4.32 -11.16
C GLY A 25 -11.70 -5.75 -10.65
N THR A 26 -11.43 -6.71 -11.55
CA THR A 26 -11.29 -8.13 -11.18
C THR A 26 -10.21 -8.35 -10.13
N ALA A 27 -9.03 -7.72 -10.29
CA ALA A 27 -7.98 -7.84 -9.27
C ALA A 27 -8.35 -7.06 -8.00
N HIS A 28 -8.90 -5.86 -8.12
CA HIS A 28 -9.31 -5.04 -6.98
C HIS A 28 -10.28 -5.79 -6.05
N ARG A 29 -11.30 -6.44 -6.62
CA ARG A 29 -12.24 -7.31 -5.87
C ARG A 29 -11.57 -8.49 -5.21
N ARG A 30 -10.74 -9.22 -5.96
CA ARG A 30 -10.05 -10.42 -5.43
C ARG A 30 -9.08 -10.11 -4.31
N TYR A 31 -8.46 -8.93 -4.32
CA TYR A 31 -7.39 -8.58 -3.38
C TYR A 31 -7.85 -7.75 -2.18
N GLY A 32 -9.16 -7.46 -2.04
CA GLY A 32 -9.75 -6.92 -0.80
C GLY A 32 -10.40 -5.54 -0.90
N GLU A 33 -10.56 -4.98 -2.11
CA GLU A 33 -11.38 -3.77 -2.39
C GLU A 33 -10.93 -2.46 -1.70
N MET A 34 -9.83 -2.48 -0.95
CA MET A 34 -9.28 -1.27 -0.32
C MET A 34 -8.37 -0.49 -1.29
N PRO A 35 -8.29 0.84 -1.17
CA PRO A 35 -7.71 1.71 -2.21
C PRO A 35 -6.18 1.60 -2.36
N ASN A 36 -5.44 1.12 -1.35
CA ASN A 36 -3.98 1.04 -1.42
C ASN A 36 -3.41 -0.11 -0.56
N MET A 37 -3.84 -1.33 -0.81
CA MET A 37 -3.35 -2.51 -0.08
C MET A 37 -1.91 -2.87 -0.47
N THR A 38 -1.18 -3.49 0.46
CA THR A 38 0.10 -4.16 0.15
C THR A 38 -0.02 -5.66 0.41
N TRP A 39 0.51 -6.45 -0.53
CA TRP A 39 0.70 -7.88 -0.39
C TRP A 39 2.17 -8.21 -0.68
N ILE A 40 2.78 -9.08 0.12
CA ILE A 40 4.10 -9.65 -0.17
C ILE A 40 3.91 -11.15 -0.35
N VAL A 41 4.29 -11.61 -1.53
CA VAL A 41 4.23 -13.03 -1.93
C VAL A 41 5.65 -13.54 -2.07
N ASP A 42 5.96 -14.65 -1.41
CA ASP A 42 7.28 -15.25 -1.49
C ASP A 42 7.47 -16.05 -2.80
N ARG A 43 8.68 -16.59 -3.02
CA ARG A 43 8.99 -17.37 -4.24
C ARG A 43 8.17 -18.66 -4.37
N GLY A 44 7.56 -19.15 -3.29
CA GLY A 44 6.67 -20.30 -3.32
C GLY A 44 5.21 -19.93 -3.59
N GLY A 45 4.93 -18.66 -3.91
CA GLY A 45 3.56 -18.18 -4.12
C GLY A 45 2.77 -17.96 -2.84
N ARG A 46 3.43 -17.97 -1.67
CA ARG A 46 2.75 -17.82 -0.37
C ARG A 46 2.67 -16.37 0.02
N VAL A 47 1.50 -15.93 0.47
CA VAL A 47 1.35 -14.61 1.09
C VAL A 47 2.03 -14.64 2.45
N VAL A 48 3.05 -13.81 2.61
CA VAL A 48 3.81 -13.70 3.87
C VAL A 48 3.56 -12.38 4.59
N TYR A 49 2.93 -11.42 3.92
CA TYR A 49 2.47 -10.16 4.50
C TYR A 49 1.28 -9.62 3.72
N LYS A 50 0.30 -9.07 4.45
CA LYS A 50 -0.83 -8.32 3.91
C LYS A 50 -1.09 -7.11 4.79
N ALA A 51 -1.33 -5.96 4.17
CA ALA A 51 -1.83 -4.76 4.84
C ALA A 51 -2.99 -4.16 4.05
N ASN A 52 -4.11 -3.90 4.73
CA ASN A 52 -5.30 -3.27 4.13
C ASN A 52 -5.02 -1.81 3.72
N TRP A 53 -4.08 -1.15 4.39
CA TRP A 53 -3.52 0.15 4.00
C TRP A 53 -2.00 0.10 4.00
N THR A 54 -1.39 0.59 2.93
CA THR A 54 0.07 0.59 2.79
C THR A 54 0.75 1.51 3.81
N SER A 55 1.73 0.97 4.53
CA SER A 55 2.72 1.70 5.33
C SER A 55 4.12 1.28 4.86
N ALA A 56 4.88 2.22 4.29
CA ALA A 56 6.22 1.95 3.79
C ALA A 56 7.15 1.44 4.91
N ALA A 57 7.10 2.07 6.09
CA ALA A 57 7.88 1.66 7.25
C ALA A 57 7.55 0.24 7.74
N ASN A 58 6.26 -0.15 7.72
CA ASN A 58 5.88 -1.50 8.15
C ASN A 58 6.27 -2.56 7.12
N VAL A 59 6.21 -2.24 5.83
CA VAL A 59 6.70 -3.11 4.75
C VAL A 59 8.21 -3.33 4.90
N GLU A 60 8.97 -2.26 5.11
CA GLU A 60 10.42 -2.33 5.33
C GLU A 60 10.76 -3.14 6.58
N GLY A 61 10.12 -2.84 7.72
CA GLY A 61 10.32 -3.56 8.96
C GLY A 61 9.96 -5.05 8.86
N PHE A 62 8.88 -5.39 8.15
CA PHE A 62 8.54 -6.78 7.85
C PHE A 62 9.62 -7.46 7.01
N LEU A 63 10.03 -6.85 5.89
CA LEU A 63 11.05 -7.41 5.00
C LEU A 63 12.36 -7.66 5.73
N GLY A 64 12.81 -6.74 6.59
CA GLY A 64 13.98 -6.91 7.43
C GLY A 64 13.87 -8.15 8.32
N ARG A 65 12.80 -8.26 9.12
CA ARG A 65 12.59 -9.43 9.99
C ARG A 65 12.45 -10.74 9.20
N PHE A 66 11.77 -10.70 8.06
CA PHE A 66 11.51 -11.86 7.22
C PHE A 66 12.79 -12.39 6.54
N LEU A 67 13.65 -11.52 6.04
CA LEU A 67 14.92 -11.91 5.43
C LEU A 67 15.91 -12.41 6.49
N THR A 68 15.99 -11.74 7.65
CA THR A 68 16.81 -12.17 8.78
C THR A 68 16.40 -13.55 9.28
N SER A 69 15.10 -13.81 9.47
CA SER A 69 14.63 -15.13 9.92
C SER A 69 14.91 -16.25 8.92
N ARG A 70 14.94 -15.96 7.62
CA ARG A 70 15.38 -16.91 6.59
C ARG A 70 16.88 -17.16 6.57
N GLY A 71 17.69 -16.16 6.92
CA GLY A 71 19.15 -16.28 6.98
C GLY A 71 19.65 -17.11 8.16
N HIS A 72 18.96 -17.04 9.30
CA HIS A 72 19.31 -17.78 10.53
C HIS A 72 18.64 -19.16 10.64
N ARG A 73 18.14 -19.70 9.52
CA ARG A 73 17.30 -20.89 9.56
C ARG A 73 18.14 -22.16 9.72
N GLU A 74 17.92 -22.89 10.81
CA GLU A 74 18.50 -24.23 10.96
C GLU A 74 17.91 -25.18 9.90
N PRO A 75 18.76 -25.90 9.14
CA PRO A 75 18.31 -26.92 8.23
C PRO A 75 17.51 -28.01 8.95
N GLY A 76 16.36 -28.39 8.40
CA GLY A 76 15.55 -29.51 8.91
C GLY A 76 14.45 -29.13 9.91
N THR A 77 14.45 -27.92 10.49
CA THR A 77 13.40 -27.52 11.44
C THR A 77 12.09 -27.17 10.70
N PRO A 78 10.96 -27.86 11.01
CA PRO A 78 9.66 -27.55 10.44
C PRO A 78 9.15 -26.18 10.90
N GLN A 79 8.50 -25.43 10.00
CA GLN A 79 7.84 -24.17 10.34
C GLN A 79 6.33 -24.28 10.14
N ALA A 80 5.58 -24.00 11.19
CA ALA A 80 4.13 -23.81 11.10
C ALA A 80 3.83 -22.35 10.75
N MET A 81 2.87 -22.14 9.84
CA MET A 81 2.34 -20.83 9.53
C MET A 81 1.21 -20.49 10.50
N TYR A 82 1.17 -19.24 10.96
CA TYR A 82 0.04 -18.68 11.69
C TYR A 82 -0.25 -17.27 11.19
N GLY A 83 -1.51 -16.83 11.31
CA GLY A 83 -1.94 -15.49 10.94
C GLY A 83 -1.99 -14.56 12.15
N THR A 84 -1.84 -13.26 11.92
CA THR A 84 -2.07 -12.21 12.92
C THR A 84 -2.85 -11.06 12.30
N GLU A 85 -3.65 -10.39 13.12
CA GLU A 85 -4.31 -9.13 12.79
C GLU A 85 -3.85 -8.06 13.78
N GLN A 86 -3.49 -6.88 13.26
CA GLN A 86 -2.89 -5.80 14.05
C GLN A 86 -3.44 -4.45 13.59
N ILE A 87 -3.70 -3.57 14.56
CA ILE A 87 -4.00 -2.16 14.31
C ILE A 87 -2.74 -1.37 14.66
N GLU A 88 -2.21 -0.66 13.66
CA GLU A 88 -0.99 0.11 13.77
C GLU A 88 -1.29 1.59 13.53
N PHE A 89 -0.61 2.45 14.28
CA PHE A 89 -0.77 3.89 14.17
C PHE A 89 0.39 4.49 13.40
N ARG A 90 0.13 5.58 12.66
CA ARG A 90 1.16 6.34 11.97
C ARG A 90 0.95 7.82 12.19
N ASP A 91 2.05 8.55 12.30
CA ASP A 91 2.00 10.00 12.23
C ASP A 91 1.62 10.45 10.83
N THR A 92 0.83 11.53 10.77
CA THR A 92 0.41 12.11 9.50
C THR A 92 1.08 13.46 9.31
N ASP A 93 1.92 13.57 8.29
CA ASP A 93 2.47 14.85 7.88
C ASP A 93 1.47 15.59 6.99
N ARG A 94 0.60 16.37 7.65
CA ARG A 94 -0.46 17.12 6.99
C ARG A 94 0.09 18.16 6.01
N LYS A 95 1.22 18.79 6.35
CA LYS A 95 1.84 19.82 5.50
C LYS A 95 2.33 19.21 4.19
N ARG A 96 3.06 18.09 4.28
CA ARG A 96 3.53 17.36 3.10
C ARG A 96 2.38 16.81 2.28
N PHE A 97 1.35 16.26 2.94
CA PHE A 97 0.14 15.78 2.27
C PHE A 97 -0.53 16.87 1.41
N TYR A 98 -0.80 18.06 1.97
CA TYR A 98 -1.34 19.18 1.19
C TYR A 98 -0.37 19.71 0.14
N GLY A 99 0.96 19.61 0.37
CA GLY A 99 1.96 19.90 -0.66
C GLY A 99 1.78 19.01 -1.90
N HIS A 100 1.54 17.71 -1.70
CA HIS A 100 1.25 16.79 -2.79
C HIS A 100 -0.08 17.10 -3.49
N LEU A 101 -1.14 17.47 -2.76
CA LEU A 101 -2.39 17.90 -3.38
C LEU A 101 -2.18 19.12 -4.29
N ARG A 102 -1.47 20.14 -3.81
CA ARG A 102 -1.20 21.36 -4.61
C ARG A 102 -0.42 21.07 -5.90
N ARG A 103 0.51 20.11 -5.87
CA ARG A 103 1.22 19.66 -7.09
C ARG A 103 0.25 19.10 -8.15
N ASN A 104 -0.88 18.55 -7.73
CA ASN A 104 -1.93 18.02 -8.62
C ASN A 104 -3.01 19.07 -8.99
N GLY A 105 -2.77 20.35 -8.68
CA GLY A 105 -3.67 21.46 -8.99
C GLY A 105 -4.59 21.89 -7.84
N SER A 106 -5.18 23.08 -7.96
CA SER A 106 -6.07 23.67 -6.94
C SER A 106 -7.29 22.80 -6.64
N ARG A 107 -7.85 22.17 -7.68
CA ARG A 107 -9.01 21.29 -7.57
C ARG A 107 -8.80 20.12 -6.61
N ALA A 108 -7.61 19.52 -6.59
CA ALA A 108 -7.31 18.41 -5.68
C ALA A 108 -7.34 18.84 -4.20
N VAL A 109 -6.96 20.09 -3.92
CA VAL A 109 -7.06 20.67 -2.57
C VAL A 109 -8.52 20.91 -2.20
N GLU A 110 -9.27 21.55 -3.09
CA GLU A 110 -10.69 21.87 -2.87
C GLU A 110 -11.55 20.63 -2.64
N GLU A 111 -11.40 19.60 -3.47
CA GLU A 111 -12.13 18.34 -3.35
C GLU A 111 -11.82 17.65 -2.02
N PHE A 112 -10.54 17.61 -1.63
CA PHE A 112 -10.15 17.02 -0.35
C PHE A 112 -10.69 17.81 0.85
N ASP A 113 -10.63 19.14 0.82
CA ASP A 113 -11.18 19.98 1.88
C ASP A 113 -12.71 19.82 2.00
N ASN A 114 -13.41 19.67 0.88
CA ASN A 114 -14.84 19.37 0.87
C ASN A 114 -15.16 17.99 1.47
N ALA A 115 -14.36 16.96 1.16
CA ALA A 115 -14.50 15.64 1.77
C ALA A 115 -14.28 15.68 3.29
N VAL A 116 -13.26 16.41 3.75
CA VAL A 116 -12.99 16.58 5.19
C VAL A 116 -14.15 17.28 5.92
N LYS A 117 -14.78 18.28 5.30
CA LYS A 117 -15.99 18.92 5.86
C LYS A 117 -17.13 17.92 6.02
N LEU A 118 -17.33 17.04 5.04
CA LEU A 118 -18.36 16.00 5.08
C LEU A 118 -18.11 15.02 6.24
N TRP A 119 -16.87 14.56 6.42
CA TRP A 119 -16.51 13.61 7.47
C TRP A 119 -16.58 14.19 8.88
N ARG A 120 -16.48 15.52 9.02
CA ARG A 120 -16.57 16.23 10.30
C ARG A 120 -18.01 16.56 10.71
N ARG A 121 -19.00 16.35 9.83
CA ARG A 121 -20.40 16.50 10.22
C ARG A 121 -20.75 15.37 11.21
N PRO A 122 -21.29 15.71 12.40
CA PRO A 122 -21.82 14.68 13.28
C PRO A 122 -22.90 13.88 12.54
N ARG A 123 -22.92 12.57 12.76
CA ARG A 123 -23.98 11.70 12.26
C ARG A 123 -25.30 12.02 12.95
#